data_AF-A0A539EF04-F1
#
_entry.id   AF-A0A539EF04-F1
#
_cell.length_a   1.000
_cell.length_b   1.000
_cell.length_c   1.000
_cell.angle_alpha   90.00
_cell.angle_beta   90.00
_cell.angle_gamma   90.00
#
_symmetry.space_group_name_H-M   'P 1'
#
loop_
_entity.id
_entity.type
_entity.pdbx_description
1 polymer ?
#
loop_
_entity_poly.entity_id
_entity_poly.type
_entity_poly.pdbx_seq_one_letter_code
_entity_poly.pdbx_strand_id
1 'polypeptide(L)'
;MNPLRRLASQTAIYGLSSIIGRLINYLLVPLFTYTFTPVEYGVLSEFYAYAGFFAVLLIFGLETGYFRFLNKGDHPPALVYSTALSFLLAANITFFGLIYLVDQTLAAVLDHATHPEYLLWIAAILALDSITALGFAQLRAENRAWRFAGIKLVEISITVLVNLFFILYCREAHQQDPRSWAGALWDPDIGIGYIFIANLIATAVKTVLLLPQLRGITVGFNGALFRQM
;
A
#
# COMPACT_ATOMS: atom_id res chain seq x y z
N MET A 1 -34.71 3.17 7.51
CA MET A 1 -34.21 3.09 6.11
C MET A 1 -34.34 1.66 5.64
N ASN A 2 -34.86 1.43 4.43
CA ASN A 2 -35.05 0.09 3.86
C ASN A 2 -33.67 -0.63 3.72
N PRO A 3 -33.50 -1.87 4.23
CA PRO A 3 -32.23 -2.61 4.15
C PRO A 3 -31.64 -2.67 2.75
N LEU A 4 -32.48 -2.83 1.72
CA LEU A 4 -32.09 -2.83 0.31
C LEU A 4 -31.45 -1.50 -0.13
N ARG A 5 -31.99 -0.37 0.34
CA ARG A 5 -31.44 0.96 0.03
C ARG A 5 -30.09 1.20 0.71
N ARG A 6 -29.92 0.67 1.94
CA ARG A 6 -28.64 0.73 2.66
C ARG A 6 -27.58 -0.12 1.95
N LEU A 7 -27.92 -1.35 1.55
CA LEU A 7 -27.04 -2.24 0.81
C LEU A 7 -26.60 -1.62 -0.52
N ALA A 8 -27.54 -1.12 -1.32
CA ALA A 8 -27.25 -0.45 -2.59
C ALA A 8 -26.32 0.77 -2.41
N SER A 9 -26.55 1.59 -1.38
CA SER A 9 -25.70 2.76 -1.09
C SER A 9 -24.27 2.36 -0.68
N GLN A 10 -24.11 1.34 0.15
CA GLN A 10 -22.79 0.87 0.59
C GLN A 10 -22.03 0.22 -0.57
N THR A 11 -22.69 -0.64 -1.37
CA THR A 11 -22.10 -1.24 -2.56
C THR A 11 -21.67 -0.19 -3.57
N ALA A 12 -22.48 0.85 -3.78
CA ALA A 12 -22.12 1.97 -4.64
C ALA A 12 -20.86 2.68 -4.12
N ILE A 13 -20.78 3.02 -2.83
CA ILE A 13 -19.62 3.74 -2.27
C ILE A 13 -18.34 2.88 -2.33
N TYR A 14 -18.41 1.62 -1.86
CA TYR A 14 -17.25 0.72 -1.88
C TYR A 14 -16.81 0.38 -3.30
N GLY A 15 -17.76 0.05 -4.18
CA GLY A 15 -17.48 -0.30 -5.58
C GLY A 15 -16.97 0.89 -6.38
N LEU A 16 -17.65 2.04 -6.30
CA LEU A 16 -17.28 3.25 -7.04
C LEU A 16 -15.90 3.76 -6.63
N SER A 17 -15.58 3.77 -5.34
CA SER A 17 -14.23 4.15 -4.87
C SER A 17 -13.13 3.23 -5.45
N SER A 18 -13.40 1.93 -5.57
CA SER A 18 -12.47 0.98 -6.20
C SER A 18 -12.33 1.18 -7.71
N ILE A 19 -13.44 1.46 -8.40
CA ILE A 19 -13.44 1.69 -9.86
C ILE A 19 -12.72 2.99 -10.19
N ILE A 20 -13.05 4.09 -9.51
CA ILE A 20 -12.40 5.39 -9.69
C ILE A 20 -10.89 5.26 -9.45
N GLY A 21 -10.49 4.56 -8.38
CA GLY A 21 -9.07 4.34 -8.10
C GLY A 21 -8.34 3.60 -9.21
N ARG A 22 -8.95 2.55 -9.77
CA ARG A 22 -8.37 1.83 -10.91
C ARG A 22 -8.29 2.68 -12.16
N LEU A 23 -9.33 3.46 -12.45
CA LEU A 23 -9.37 4.33 -13.62
C LEU A 23 -8.30 5.44 -13.54
N ILE A 24 -8.13 6.05 -12.36
CA ILE A 24 -7.10 7.06 -12.13
C ILE A 24 -5.69 6.47 -12.28
N ASN A 25 -5.41 5.29 -11.71
CA ASN A 25 -4.12 4.62 -11.90
C ASN A 25 -3.87 4.26 -13.36
N TYR A 26 -4.90 3.84 -14.09
CA TYR A 26 -4.79 3.57 -15.52
C TYR A 26 -4.41 4.83 -16.32
N LEU A 27 -4.94 6.00 -15.95
CA LEU A 27 -4.58 7.27 -16.59
C LEU A 27 -3.12 7.71 -16.35
N LEU A 28 -2.43 7.14 -15.36
CA LEU A 28 -0.99 7.35 -15.17
C LEU A 28 -0.14 6.53 -16.15
N VAL A 29 -0.70 5.47 -16.76
CA VAL A 29 0.07 4.63 -17.68
C VAL A 29 0.58 5.41 -18.89
N PRO A 30 -0.24 6.20 -19.63
CA PRO A 30 0.26 7.04 -20.71
C PRO A 30 1.35 8.01 -20.27
N LEU A 31 1.20 8.62 -19.09
CA LEU A 31 2.22 9.50 -18.51
C LEU A 31 3.55 8.77 -18.38
N PHE A 32 3.56 7.57 -17.81
CA PHE A 32 4.78 6.79 -17.63
C PHE A 32 5.38 6.34 -18.96
N THR A 33 4.55 5.83 -19.88
CA THR A 33 5.03 5.28 -21.17
C THR A 33 5.51 6.34 -22.16
N TYR A 34 5.04 7.58 -22.05
CA TYR A 34 5.58 8.68 -22.86
C TYR A 34 6.82 9.32 -22.24
N THR A 35 7.00 9.18 -20.92
CA THR A 35 8.07 9.83 -20.16
C THR A 35 9.34 8.98 -20.11
N PHE A 36 9.18 7.67 -19.92
CA PHE A 36 10.26 6.71 -19.68
C PHE A 36 10.41 5.75 -20.86
N THR A 37 11.61 5.22 -21.02
CA THR A 37 11.94 4.23 -22.04
C THR A 37 11.28 2.87 -21.75
N PRO A 38 11.12 1.99 -22.75
CA PRO A 38 10.61 0.65 -22.53
C PRO A 38 11.44 -0.19 -21.55
N VAL A 39 12.76 0.06 -21.49
CA VAL A 39 13.67 -0.64 -20.56
C VAL A 39 13.37 -0.23 -19.12
N GLU A 40 13.30 1.09 -18.85
CA GLU A 40 12.95 1.60 -17.53
C GLU A 40 11.56 1.13 -17.10
N TYR A 41 10.56 1.24 -18.00
CA TYR A 41 9.20 0.76 -17.72
C TYR A 41 9.14 -0.75 -17.49
N GLY A 42 10.05 -1.53 -18.10
CA GLY A 42 10.22 -2.95 -17.84
C GLY A 42 10.56 -3.25 -16.38
N VAL A 43 11.47 -2.45 -15.79
CA VAL A 43 11.83 -2.53 -14.36
C VAL A 43 10.59 -2.30 -13.49
N LEU A 44 9.80 -1.27 -13.80
CA LEU A 44 8.55 -0.98 -13.10
C LEU A 44 7.59 -2.19 -13.13
N SER A 45 7.38 -2.75 -14.32
CA SER A 45 6.47 -3.87 -14.52
C SER A 45 6.93 -5.13 -13.80
N GLU A 46 8.22 -5.42 -13.79
CA GLU A 46 8.82 -6.56 -13.08
C GLU A 46 8.56 -6.47 -11.58
N PHE A 47 8.90 -5.32 -11.00
CA PHE A 47 8.74 -5.07 -9.57
C PHE A 47 7.26 -5.11 -9.13
N TYR A 48 6.32 -4.57 -9.92
CA TYR A 48 4.89 -4.69 -9.62
C TYR A 48 4.36 -6.11 -9.82
N ALA A 49 4.95 -6.94 -10.68
CA ALA A 49 4.60 -8.34 -10.78
C ALA A 49 4.96 -9.08 -9.48
N TYR A 50 6.16 -8.84 -8.93
CA TYR A 50 6.53 -9.34 -7.61
C TYR A 50 5.61 -8.81 -6.51
N ALA A 51 5.30 -7.51 -6.54
CA ALA A 51 4.41 -6.90 -5.58
C ALA A 51 3.02 -7.57 -5.58
N GLY A 52 2.47 -7.87 -6.75
CA GLY A 52 1.18 -8.57 -6.87
C GLY A 52 1.18 -9.95 -6.20
N PHE A 53 2.27 -10.70 -6.33
CA PHE A 53 2.42 -11.99 -5.65
C PHE A 53 2.54 -11.83 -4.13
N PHE A 54 3.44 -10.97 -3.67
CA PHE A 54 3.67 -10.77 -2.24
C PHE A 54 2.50 -10.11 -1.52
N ALA A 55 1.71 -9.26 -2.19
CA ALA A 55 0.51 -8.65 -1.63
C ALA A 55 -0.52 -9.71 -1.17
N VAL A 56 -0.59 -10.85 -1.86
CA VAL A 56 -1.46 -11.96 -1.46
C VAL A 56 -0.82 -12.76 -0.32
N LEU A 57 0.49 -13.01 -0.41
CA LEU A 57 1.22 -13.84 0.55
C LEU A 57 1.30 -13.19 1.94
N LEU A 58 1.62 -11.89 1.99
CA LEU A 58 1.92 -11.16 3.24
C LEU A 58 0.68 -10.82 4.08
N ILE A 59 -0.52 -10.96 3.52
CA ILE A 59 -1.79 -10.89 4.25
C ILE A 59 -2.08 -12.20 5.00
N PHE A 60 -1.45 -13.32 4.61
CA PHE A 60 -1.66 -14.66 5.20
C PHE A 60 -3.14 -15.10 5.26
N GLY A 61 -4.00 -14.55 4.39
CA GLY A 61 -5.45 -14.79 4.44
C GLY A 61 -6.14 -14.29 5.71
N LEU A 62 -5.47 -13.50 6.57
CA LEU A 62 -6.01 -13.07 7.86
C LEU A 62 -7.22 -12.17 7.74
N GLU A 63 -7.43 -11.52 6.60
CA GLU A 63 -8.64 -10.78 6.31
C GLU A 63 -9.89 -11.68 6.38
N THR A 64 -9.86 -12.85 5.72
CA THR A 64 -11.00 -13.78 5.72
C THR A 64 -11.12 -14.50 7.06
N GLY A 65 -9.99 -14.85 7.68
CA GLY A 65 -9.92 -15.39 9.04
C GLY A 65 -10.57 -14.45 10.06
N TYR A 66 -10.25 -13.16 10.00
CA TYR A 66 -10.83 -12.13 10.87
C TYR A 66 -12.36 -12.12 10.82
N PHE A 67 -12.97 -12.09 9.62
CA PHE A 67 -14.43 -12.10 9.50
C PHE A 67 -15.05 -13.42 9.99
N ARG A 68 -14.40 -14.55 9.72
CA ARG A 68 -14.85 -15.86 10.20
C ARG A 68 -14.96 -15.90 11.72
N PHE A 69 -13.91 -15.47 12.43
CA PHE A 69 -13.88 -15.47 13.88
C PHE A 69 -14.74 -14.38 14.52
N LEU A 70 -14.87 -13.22 13.86
CA LEU A 70 -15.77 -12.17 14.29
C LEU A 70 -17.24 -12.61 14.23
N ASN A 71 -17.64 -13.35 13.19
CA ASN A 71 -19.01 -13.83 13.03
C ASN A 71 -19.37 -15.04 13.92
N LYS A 72 -18.38 -15.84 14.35
CA LYS A 72 -18.62 -16.94 15.29
C LYS A 72 -19.03 -16.46 16.68
N GLY A 73 -18.52 -15.31 17.13
CA GLY A 73 -18.87 -14.73 18.43
C GLY A 73 -18.22 -15.39 19.65
N ASP A 74 -17.37 -16.40 19.46
CA ASP A 74 -16.68 -17.13 20.54
C ASP A 74 -15.65 -16.27 21.30
N HIS A 75 -15.19 -15.18 20.69
CA HIS A 75 -14.17 -14.30 21.24
C HIS A 75 -14.56 -12.82 21.10
N PRO A 76 -14.11 -11.95 22.02
CA PRO A 76 -14.37 -10.53 21.93
C PRO A 76 -13.75 -9.95 20.63
N PRO A 77 -14.51 -9.18 19.82
CA PRO A 77 -14.05 -8.68 18.51
C PRO A 77 -12.73 -7.93 18.55
N ALA A 78 -12.48 -7.20 19.64
CA ALA A 78 -11.26 -6.44 19.85
C ALA A 78 -10.02 -7.35 20.03
N LEU A 79 -10.17 -8.51 20.69
CA LEU A 79 -9.10 -9.48 20.86
C LEU A 79 -8.78 -10.22 19.56
N VAL A 80 -9.82 -10.57 18.79
CA VAL A 80 -9.69 -11.16 17.44
C VAL A 80 -8.90 -10.23 16.54
N TYR A 81 -9.27 -8.94 16.52
CA TYR A 81 -8.57 -7.92 15.75
C TYR A 81 -7.13 -7.73 16.21
N SER A 82 -6.91 -7.55 17.52
CA SER A 82 -5.57 -7.32 18.10
C SER A 82 -4.62 -8.49 17.86
N THR A 83 -5.11 -9.74 17.94
CA THR A 83 -4.31 -10.95 17.67
C THR A 83 -3.88 -11.01 16.21
N ALA A 84 -4.82 -10.82 15.27
CA ALA A 84 -4.51 -10.80 13.85
C ALA A 84 -3.55 -9.66 13.49
N LEU A 85 -3.78 -8.46 14.02
CA LEU A 85 -2.95 -7.28 13.76
C LEU A 85 -1.52 -7.44 14.30
N SER A 86 -1.37 -7.96 15.52
CA SER A 86 -0.05 -8.16 16.13
C SER A 86 0.79 -9.15 15.34
N PHE A 87 0.17 -10.25 14.88
CA PHE A 87 0.85 -11.21 14.01
C PHE A 87 1.24 -10.59 12.67
N LEU A 88 0.31 -9.86 12.03
CA LEU A 88 0.56 -9.20 10.75
C LEU A 88 1.72 -8.20 10.85
N LEU A 89 1.77 -7.41 11.93
CA LEU A 89 2.87 -6.50 12.22
C LEU A 89 4.18 -7.26 12.41
N ALA A 90 4.21 -8.26 13.28
CA ALA A 90 5.44 -9.04 13.54
C ALA A 90 5.96 -9.71 12.25
N ALA A 91 5.08 -10.35 11.47
CA ALA A 91 5.43 -10.99 10.21
C ALA A 91 5.95 -9.99 9.18
N ASN A 92 5.29 -8.84 9.01
CA ASN A 92 5.69 -7.86 7.99
C ASN A 92 6.91 -7.03 8.39
N ILE A 93 7.12 -6.76 9.69
CA ILE A 93 8.37 -6.17 10.20
C ILE A 93 9.52 -7.15 10.00
N THR A 94 9.30 -8.44 10.27
CA THR A 94 10.31 -9.48 10.02
C THR A 94 10.63 -9.59 8.54
N PHE A 95 9.61 -9.61 7.67
CA PHE A 95 9.79 -9.61 6.22
C PHE A 95 10.62 -8.40 5.76
N PHE A 96 10.23 -7.19 6.15
CA PHE A 96 10.97 -5.98 5.79
C PHE A 96 12.40 -6.00 6.31
N GLY A 97 12.60 -6.41 7.57
CA GLY A 97 13.92 -6.54 8.18
C GLY A 97 14.81 -7.57 7.47
N LEU A 98 14.25 -8.69 7.02
CA LEU A 98 14.98 -9.67 6.22
C LEU A 98 15.39 -9.07 4.88
N ILE A 99 14.47 -8.44 4.15
CA ILE A 99 14.80 -7.78 2.88
C ILE A 99 15.89 -6.74 3.08
N TYR A 100 15.81 -5.91 4.14
CA TYR A 100 16.83 -4.92 4.46
C TYR A 100 18.22 -5.51 4.69
N LEU A 101 18.32 -6.74 5.23
CA LEU A 101 19.61 -7.39 5.48
C LEU A 101 20.22 -8.03 4.24
N VAL A 102 19.41 -8.37 3.23
CA VAL A 102 19.87 -9.05 2.00
C VAL A 102 19.62 -8.22 0.74
N ASP A 103 19.31 -6.94 0.86
CA ASP A 103 18.88 -6.06 -0.22
C ASP A 103 19.92 -5.98 -1.35
N GLN A 104 21.19 -5.81 -1.00
CA GLN A 104 22.29 -5.73 -1.96
C GLN A 104 22.47 -7.04 -2.73
N THR A 105 22.40 -8.19 -2.03
CA THR A 105 22.51 -9.51 -2.65
C THR A 105 21.32 -9.78 -3.57
N LEU A 106 20.11 -9.45 -3.14
CA LEU A 106 18.90 -9.62 -3.94
C LEU A 106 18.90 -8.70 -5.16
N ALA A 107 19.29 -7.44 -4.99
CA ALA A 107 19.43 -6.50 -6.10
C ALA A 107 20.43 -7.01 -7.14
N ALA A 108 21.55 -7.59 -6.72
CA ALA A 108 22.51 -8.21 -7.63
C ALA A 108 21.97 -9.45 -8.34
N VAL A 109 21.19 -10.29 -7.67
CA VAL A 109 20.56 -11.48 -8.29
C VAL A 109 19.47 -11.10 -9.28
N LEU A 110 18.76 -10.00 -9.02
CA LEU A 110 17.69 -9.49 -9.88
C LEU A 110 18.21 -8.56 -11.00
N ASP A 111 19.54 -8.46 -11.18
CA ASP A 111 20.18 -7.59 -12.18
C ASP A 111 19.89 -6.08 -12.00
N HIS A 112 19.53 -5.68 -10.77
CA HIS A 112 19.24 -4.30 -10.35
C HIS A 112 20.25 -3.79 -9.31
N ALA A 113 21.50 -4.28 -9.35
CA ALA A 113 22.54 -3.97 -8.37
C ALA A 113 22.84 -2.46 -8.24
N THR A 114 22.51 -1.67 -9.26
CA THR A 114 22.68 -0.21 -9.27
C THR A 114 21.61 0.52 -8.46
N HIS A 115 20.46 -0.11 -8.19
CA HIS A 115 19.32 0.49 -7.48
C HIS A 115 18.73 -0.44 -6.39
N PRO A 116 19.51 -0.84 -5.36
CA PRO A 116 18.99 -1.64 -4.25
C PRO A 116 17.84 -0.97 -3.51
N GLU A 117 17.76 0.37 -3.55
CA GLU A 117 16.70 1.17 -2.93
C GLU A 117 15.30 0.82 -3.45
N TYR A 118 15.14 0.38 -4.70
CA TYR A 118 13.83 0.00 -5.25
C TYR A 118 13.22 -1.18 -4.52
N LEU A 119 14.06 -2.16 -4.18
CA LEU A 119 13.65 -3.34 -3.43
C LEU A 119 13.19 -2.96 -2.02
N LEU A 120 13.91 -2.04 -1.36
CA LEU A 120 13.52 -1.53 -0.05
C LEU A 120 12.20 -0.76 -0.09
N TRP A 121 12.01 0.12 -1.08
CA TRP A 121 10.78 0.88 -1.21
C TRP A 121 9.57 -0.02 -1.45
N ILE A 122 9.69 -1.04 -2.29
CA ILE A 122 8.61 -2.00 -2.55
C ILE A 122 8.34 -2.88 -1.35
N ALA A 123 9.38 -3.39 -0.68
CA ALA A 123 9.21 -4.16 0.54
C ALA A 123 8.48 -3.35 1.62
N ALA A 124 8.81 -2.06 1.76
CA ALA A 124 8.11 -1.14 2.67
C ALA A 124 6.65 -0.93 2.26
N ILE A 125 6.37 -0.69 0.96
CA ILE A 125 5.00 -0.56 0.44
C ILE A 125 4.19 -1.82 0.77
N LEU A 126 4.71 -3.00 0.46
CA LEU A 126 4.05 -4.29 0.67
C LEU A 126 3.78 -4.57 2.16
N ALA A 127 4.75 -4.28 3.02
CA ALA A 127 4.61 -4.47 4.45
C ALA A 127 3.47 -3.60 5.01
N LEU A 128 3.46 -2.32 4.65
CA LEU A 128 2.45 -1.35 5.07
C LEU A 128 1.06 -1.64 4.47
N ASP A 129 1.01 -2.03 3.19
CA ASP A 129 -0.22 -2.41 2.51
C ASP A 129 -0.88 -3.61 3.17
N SER A 130 -0.09 -4.63 3.53
CA SER A 130 -0.59 -5.82 4.23
C SER A 130 -1.17 -5.47 5.60
N ILE A 131 -0.49 -4.62 6.38
CA ILE A 131 -0.97 -4.15 7.69
C ILE A 131 -2.27 -3.33 7.54
N THR A 132 -2.29 -2.41 6.58
CA THR A 132 -3.45 -1.53 6.36
C THR A 132 -4.66 -2.26 5.79
N ALA A 133 -4.47 -3.37 5.06
CA ALA A 133 -5.55 -4.23 4.58
C ALA A 133 -6.45 -4.73 5.73
N LEU A 134 -5.86 -5.14 6.85
CA LEU A 134 -6.61 -5.54 8.04
C LEU A 134 -7.34 -4.34 8.68
N GLY A 135 -6.75 -3.16 8.69
CA GLY A 135 -7.43 -1.92 9.12
C GLY A 135 -8.66 -1.60 8.27
N PHE A 136 -8.58 -1.79 6.96
CA PHE A 136 -9.74 -1.68 6.07
C PHE A 136 -10.78 -2.78 6.28
N ALA A 137 -10.35 -4.00 6.64
CA ALA A 137 -11.26 -5.08 7.04
C ALA A 137 -12.07 -4.70 8.28
N GLN A 138 -11.42 -4.10 9.29
CA GLN A 138 -12.10 -3.58 10.47
C GLN A 138 -13.10 -2.47 10.13
N LEU A 139 -12.71 -1.49 9.30
CA LEU A 139 -13.65 -0.43 8.88
C LEU A 139 -14.90 -0.99 8.18
N ARG A 140 -14.74 -2.07 7.40
CA ARG A 140 -15.86 -2.78 6.78
C ARG A 140 -16.72 -3.51 7.82
N ALA A 141 -16.11 -4.21 8.78
CA ALA A 141 -16.83 -4.85 9.89
C ALA A 141 -17.65 -3.84 10.70
N GLU A 142 -17.09 -2.64 10.93
CA GLU A 142 -17.74 -1.52 11.63
C GLU A 142 -18.73 -0.73 10.76
N ASN A 143 -18.95 -1.13 9.49
CA ASN A 143 -19.81 -0.44 8.53
C ASN A 143 -19.45 1.02 8.24
N ARG A 144 -18.18 1.41 8.41
CA ARG A 144 -17.67 2.79 8.24
C ARG A 144 -17.27 3.08 6.78
N ALA A 145 -18.21 2.92 5.86
CA ALA A 145 -18.00 3.01 4.41
C ALA A 145 -17.40 4.34 3.93
N TRP A 146 -17.85 5.47 4.49
CA TRP A 146 -17.33 6.79 4.13
C TRP A 146 -15.87 6.98 4.51
N ARG A 147 -15.45 6.48 5.68
CA ARG A 147 -14.06 6.55 6.12
C ARG A 147 -13.17 5.65 5.26
N PHE A 148 -13.65 4.45 4.93
CA PHE A 148 -12.96 3.56 3.98
C PHE A 148 -12.73 4.25 2.63
N ALA A 149 -13.79 4.77 2.02
CA ALA A 149 -13.72 5.39 0.71
C ALA A 149 -12.87 6.67 0.72
N GLY A 150 -13.01 7.49 1.77
CA GLY A 150 -12.20 8.70 1.94
C GLY A 150 -10.71 8.41 2.02
N ILE A 151 -10.29 7.43 2.84
CA ILE A 151 -8.87 7.07 2.95
C ILE A 151 -8.33 6.54 1.63
N LYS A 152 -9.09 5.68 0.93
CA LYS A 152 -8.71 5.20 -0.41
C LYS A 152 -8.57 6.33 -1.42
N LEU A 153 -9.52 7.25 -1.45
CA LEU A 153 -9.48 8.40 -2.36
C LEU A 153 -8.27 9.30 -2.07
N VAL A 154 -7.94 9.52 -0.80
CA VAL A 154 -6.75 10.30 -0.39
C VAL A 154 -5.48 9.59 -0.82
N GLU A 155 -5.35 8.29 -0.60
CA GLU A 155 -4.22 7.47 -1.09
C GLU A 155 -4.03 7.68 -2.60
N ILE A 156 -5.08 7.46 -3.39
CA ILE A 156 -5.03 7.59 -4.85
C ILE A 156 -4.66 9.02 -5.27
N SER A 157 -5.25 10.03 -4.62
CA SER A 157 -4.99 11.43 -4.93
C SER A 157 -3.53 11.79 -4.67
N ILE A 158 -2.96 11.31 -3.57
CA ILE A 158 -1.55 11.53 -3.25
C ILE A 158 -0.66 10.81 -4.25
N THR A 159 -0.94 9.55 -4.60
CA THR A 159 -0.20 8.83 -5.64
C THR A 159 -0.13 9.65 -6.93
N VAL A 160 -1.27 10.15 -7.41
CA VAL A 160 -1.32 10.94 -8.65
C VAL A 160 -0.58 12.25 -8.52
N LEU A 161 -0.89 13.05 -7.48
CA LEU A 161 -0.32 14.38 -7.31
C LEU A 161 1.20 14.32 -7.15
N VAL A 162 1.70 13.35 -6.40
CA VAL A 162 3.13 13.16 -6.18
C VAL A 162 3.83 12.66 -7.45
N ASN A 163 3.21 11.74 -8.21
CA ASN A 163 3.73 11.33 -9.51
C ASN A 163 3.82 12.51 -10.48
N LEU A 164 2.76 13.30 -10.62
CA LEU A 164 2.74 14.49 -11.47
C LEU A 164 3.78 15.53 -11.01
N PHE A 165 3.89 15.75 -9.70
CA PHE A 165 4.86 16.65 -9.12
C PHE A 165 6.30 16.25 -9.46
N PHE A 166 6.68 14.99 -9.26
CA PHE A 166 8.05 14.55 -9.60
C PHE A 166 8.28 14.51 -11.11
N ILE A 167 7.40 13.84 -11.85
CA ILE A 167 7.66 13.48 -13.26
C ILE A 167 7.49 14.67 -14.20
N LEU A 168 6.51 15.54 -13.97
CA LEU A 168 6.30 16.72 -14.82
C LEU A 168 7.04 17.92 -14.25
N TYR A 169 6.72 18.31 -13.01
CA TYR A 169 7.20 19.58 -12.46
C TYR A 169 8.69 19.56 -12.10
N CYS A 170 9.14 18.59 -11.29
CA CYS A 170 10.54 18.55 -10.87
C CYS A 170 11.48 18.24 -12.04
N ARG A 171 11.08 17.34 -12.96
CA ARG A 171 11.85 17.05 -14.17
C ARG A 171 12.04 18.28 -15.06
N GLU A 172 10.97 19.03 -15.35
CA GLU A 172 11.06 20.25 -16.14
C GLU A 172 11.88 21.34 -15.42
N ALA A 173 11.68 21.50 -14.10
CA ALA A 173 12.44 22.44 -13.30
C ALA A 173 13.95 22.12 -13.30
N HIS A 174 14.32 20.84 -13.29
CA HIS A 174 15.72 20.40 -13.39
C HIS A 174 16.33 20.72 -14.76
N GLN A 175 15.56 20.57 -15.84
CA GLN A 175 16.02 20.93 -17.20
C GLN A 175 16.27 22.43 -17.36
N GLN A 176 15.50 23.27 -16.67
CA GLN A 176 15.63 24.72 -16.73
C GLN A 176 16.73 25.24 -15.79
N ASP A 177 16.74 24.80 -14.54
CA ASP A 177 17.75 25.14 -13.55
C ASP A 177 17.92 24.00 -12.51
N PRO A 178 18.98 23.19 -12.63
CA PRO A 178 19.29 22.12 -11.68
C PRO A 178 19.48 22.59 -10.24
N ARG A 179 19.81 23.87 -10.00
CA ARG A 179 20.01 24.43 -8.65
C ARG A 179 18.75 25.01 -8.03
N SER A 180 17.66 25.07 -8.78
CA SER A 180 16.37 25.48 -8.25
C SER A 180 15.89 24.50 -7.17
N TRP A 181 15.08 24.96 -6.22
CA TRP A 181 14.56 24.12 -5.14
C TRP A 181 13.81 22.88 -5.66
N ALA A 182 13.12 23.01 -6.79
CA ALA A 182 12.39 21.94 -7.46
C ALA A 182 13.30 21.08 -8.36
N GLY A 183 14.29 21.68 -9.03
CA GLY A 183 15.28 20.96 -9.82
C GLY A 183 16.19 20.08 -8.97
N ALA A 184 16.53 20.51 -7.75
CA ALA A 184 17.31 19.73 -6.80
C ALA A 184 16.56 18.51 -6.23
N LEU A 185 15.23 18.49 -6.32
CA LEU A 185 14.40 17.35 -5.92
C LEU A 185 14.34 16.25 -6.99
N TRP A 186 14.77 16.55 -8.22
CA TRP A 186 14.87 15.58 -9.31
C TRP A 186 16.31 15.13 -9.49
N ASP A 187 16.54 13.84 -9.27
CA ASP A 187 17.79 13.15 -9.53
C ASP A 187 17.58 12.21 -10.72
N PRO A 188 18.26 12.46 -11.86
CA PRO A 188 18.21 11.58 -13.02
C PRO A 188 18.59 10.13 -12.71
N ASP A 189 19.44 9.89 -11.69
CA ASP A 189 19.88 8.54 -11.33
C ASP A 189 18.74 7.74 -10.67
N ILE A 190 17.80 8.40 -9.99
CA ILE A 190 16.59 7.76 -9.44
C ILE A 190 15.59 7.45 -10.55
N GLY A 191 15.51 8.25 -11.61
CA GLY A 191 14.71 7.97 -12.81
C GLY A 191 13.29 7.46 -12.53
N ILE A 192 13.01 6.20 -12.87
CA ILE A 192 11.69 5.59 -12.69
C ILE A 192 11.33 5.30 -11.22
N GLY A 193 12.35 5.32 -10.33
CA GLY A 193 12.21 5.17 -8.89
C GLY A 193 11.28 6.17 -8.23
N TYR A 194 11.08 7.35 -8.82
CA TYR A 194 10.10 8.33 -8.33
C TYR A 194 8.67 7.79 -8.28
N ILE A 195 8.33 6.81 -9.12
CA ILE A 195 7.01 6.15 -9.06
C ILE A 195 6.89 5.31 -7.79
N PHE A 196 7.94 4.60 -7.40
CA PHE A 196 7.98 3.85 -6.14
C PHE A 196 7.94 4.80 -4.94
N ILE A 197 8.68 5.91 -4.98
CA ILE A 197 8.64 6.94 -3.94
C ILE A 197 7.23 7.51 -3.80
N ALA A 198 6.57 7.85 -4.91
CA ALA A 198 5.21 8.36 -4.90
C ALA A 198 4.22 7.39 -4.23
N ASN A 199 4.33 6.10 -4.56
CA ASN A 199 3.51 5.07 -3.93
C ASN A 199 3.87 4.84 -2.47
N LEU A 200 5.15 4.88 -2.10
CA LEU A 200 5.59 4.79 -0.71
C LEU A 200 5.02 5.94 0.13
N ILE A 201 5.05 7.18 -0.37
CA ILE A 201 4.45 8.35 0.28
C ILE A 201 2.95 8.16 0.44
N ALA A 202 2.24 7.74 -0.62
CA ALA A 202 0.80 7.51 -0.57
C ALA A 202 0.42 6.43 0.45
N THR A 203 1.16 5.31 0.47
CA THR A 203 0.97 4.22 1.43
C THR A 203 1.31 4.64 2.86
N ALA A 204 2.35 5.46 3.06
CA ALA A 204 2.67 6.02 4.37
C ALA A 204 1.54 6.91 4.89
N VAL A 205 1.03 7.83 4.05
CA VAL A 205 -0.09 8.71 4.45
C VAL A 205 -1.35 7.90 4.74
N LYS A 206 -1.69 6.91 3.91
CA LYS A 206 -2.79 5.97 4.19
C LYS A 206 -2.62 5.29 5.55
N THR A 207 -1.42 4.82 5.85
CA THR A 207 -1.11 4.17 7.13
C THR A 207 -1.33 5.13 8.30
N VAL A 208 -0.90 6.38 8.18
CA VAL A 208 -1.14 7.44 9.18
C VAL A 208 -2.64 7.70 9.37
N LEU A 209 -3.43 7.75 8.31
CA LEU A 209 -4.88 7.93 8.39
C LEU A 209 -5.61 6.76 9.05
N LEU A 210 -5.03 5.55 8.93
CA LEU A 210 -5.49 4.32 9.58
C LEU A 210 -4.89 4.08 10.96
N LEU A 211 -4.02 4.97 11.46
CA LEU A 211 -3.42 4.84 12.78
C LEU A 211 -4.45 4.63 13.91
N PRO A 212 -5.65 5.25 13.90
CA PRO A 212 -6.68 4.99 14.91
C PRO A 212 -7.19 3.54 14.91
N GLN A 213 -7.18 2.86 13.77
CA GLN A 213 -7.51 1.43 13.66
C GLN A 213 -6.35 0.59 14.21
N LEU A 214 -5.11 0.98 13.92
CA LEU A 214 -3.90 0.28 14.42
C LEU A 214 -3.74 0.35 15.94
N ARG A 215 -4.32 1.36 16.61
CA ARG A 215 -4.35 1.46 18.08
C ARG A 215 -5.13 0.33 18.75
N GLY A 216 -5.91 -0.47 18.01
CA GLY A 216 -6.59 -1.66 18.53
C GLY A 216 -5.66 -2.75 19.08
N ILE A 217 -4.35 -2.67 18.80
CA ILE A 217 -3.33 -3.60 19.30
C ILE A 217 -3.18 -3.63 20.84
N THR A 218 -3.64 -2.59 21.54
CA THR A 218 -3.46 -2.47 23.00
C THR A 218 -4.28 -3.50 23.80
N VAL A 219 -5.15 -4.27 23.14
CA VAL A 219 -5.98 -5.31 23.76
C VAL A 219 -5.17 -6.60 24.03
N GLY A 220 -3.99 -6.75 23.42
CA GLY A 220 -3.06 -7.86 23.65
C GLY A 220 -3.15 -8.97 22.62
N PHE A 221 -2.34 -10.03 22.81
CA PHE A 221 -2.20 -11.15 21.88
C PHE A 221 -2.65 -12.47 22.51
N ASN A 222 -3.45 -13.27 21.79
CA ASN A 222 -3.85 -14.60 22.22
C ASN A 222 -3.33 -15.69 21.27
N GLY A 223 -2.31 -16.44 21.72
CA GLY A 223 -1.68 -17.50 20.92
C GLY A 223 -2.58 -18.72 20.64
N ALA A 224 -3.54 -19.04 21.52
CA ALA A 224 -4.48 -20.13 21.30
C ALA A 224 -5.49 -19.78 20.20
N LEU A 225 -5.93 -18.53 20.16
CA LEU A 225 -6.77 -17.99 19.10
C LEU A 225 -6.03 -17.94 17.77
N PHE A 226 -4.78 -17.46 17.77
CA PHE A 226 -3.95 -17.42 16.56
C PHE A 226 -3.77 -18.81 15.92
N ARG A 227 -3.57 -19.86 16.72
CA ARG A 227 -3.44 -21.24 16.21
C ARG A 227 -4.71 -21.78 15.55
N GLN A 228 -5.87 -21.22 15.87
CA GLN A 228 -7.15 -21.60 15.28
C GLN A 228 -7.49 -20.79 14.03
N MET A 229 -6.90 -19.60 13.89
CA MET A 229 -7.13 -18.67 12.77
C MET A 229 -6.58 -19.19 11.46
#